data_AF-A0A257VWC7-F1
#
_entry.id   AF-A0A257VWC7-F1
#
_cell.length_a   1.000
_cell.length_b   1.000
_cell.length_c   1.000
_cell.angle_alpha   90.00
_cell.angle_beta   90.00
_cell.angle_gamma   90.00
#
_symmetry.space_group_name_H-M   'P 1'
#
loop_
_entity.id
_entity.type
_entity.pdbx_description
1 polymer ?
#
loop_
_entity_poly.entity_id
_entity_poly.type
_entity_poly.pdbx_seq_one_letter_code
_entity_poly.pdbx_strand_id
1 'polypeptide(L)'
;MNSDQLSISTAAAGIRRRANFALAALLVSLPFVVLGAQAAVDGMRIAPERWVSKSHPQRQQFEAFRRDFEGNDVVLLSWDGCTVDDPRVTRLEQALLTPTDPALTERYRRDYDRVISGASALRRLMEPPLNLTREEAIERLTGILVGPDGQTSCVVVVLTYEGNDRRAETVPRLEEIAQEVTGLNPNQL
;
A
#
# COMPACT_ATOMS: atom_id res chain seq x y z
N MET A 1 -32.22 33.03 -51.25
CA MET A 1 -31.65 32.30 -50.09
C MET A 1 -30.22 31.94 -50.47
N ASN A 2 -29.24 32.67 -49.92
CA ASN A 2 -27.90 32.84 -50.50
C ASN A 2 -27.04 31.56 -50.49
N SER A 3 -26.35 31.33 -51.60
CA SER A 3 -25.35 30.28 -51.84
C SER A 3 -24.25 30.23 -50.77
N ASP A 4 -23.91 31.37 -50.16
CA ASP A 4 -22.89 31.45 -49.10
C ASP A 4 -23.33 30.77 -47.80
N GLN A 5 -24.62 30.77 -47.46
CA GLN A 5 -25.11 30.10 -46.24
C GLN A 5 -25.10 28.56 -46.36
N LEU A 6 -25.29 28.04 -47.57
CA LEU A 6 -25.19 26.61 -47.86
C LEU A 6 -23.73 26.12 -47.80
N SER A 7 -22.77 26.94 -48.24
CA SER A 7 -21.33 26.66 -48.15
C SER A 7 -20.82 26.59 -46.70
N ILE A 8 -21.24 27.53 -45.85
CA ILE A 8 -20.83 27.56 -44.44
C ILE A 8 -21.41 26.38 -43.64
N SER A 9 -22.67 26.00 -43.90
CA SER A 9 -23.33 24.86 -43.24
C SER A 9 -22.68 23.51 -43.59
N THR A 10 -22.33 23.30 -44.86
CA THR A 10 -21.66 22.06 -45.32
C THR A 10 -20.23 21.95 -44.79
N ALA A 11 -19.49 23.06 -44.71
CA ALA A 11 -18.16 23.10 -44.08
C ALA A 11 -18.22 22.76 -42.58
N ALA A 12 -19.19 23.32 -41.84
CA ALA A 12 -19.39 23.04 -40.42
C ALA A 12 -19.79 21.58 -40.14
N ALA A 13 -20.60 20.97 -41.02
CA ALA A 13 -20.96 19.55 -40.95
C ALA A 13 -19.75 18.63 -41.20
N GLY A 14 -18.89 18.99 -42.15
CA GLY A 14 -17.64 18.28 -42.43
C GLY A 14 -16.65 18.29 -41.26
N ILE A 15 -16.50 19.45 -40.60
CA ILE A 15 -15.66 19.61 -39.41
C ILE A 15 -16.22 18.76 -38.25
N ARG A 16 -17.53 18.79 -38.02
CA ARG A 16 -18.19 18.00 -36.95
C ARG A 16 -18.04 16.50 -37.17
N ARG A 17 -18.17 16.05 -38.43
CA ARG A 17 -17.96 14.63 -38.79
C ARG A 17 -16.51 14.20 -38.52
N ARG A 18 -15.53 15.02 -38.91
CA ARG A 18 -14.10 14.76 -38.62
C ARG A 18 -13.81 14.73 -37.11
N ALA A 19 -14.39 15.67 -36.35
CA ALA A 19 -14.27 15.71 -34.90
C ALA A 19 -14.86 14.47 -34.23
N ASN A 20 -16.05 14.02 -34.68
CA ASN A 20 -16.67 12.79 -34.17
C ASN A 20 -15.84 11.54 -34.49
N PHE A 21 -15.26 11.46 -35.70
CA PHE A 21 -14.34 10.38 -36.05
C PHE A 21 -13.08 10.40 -35.21
N ALA A 22 -12.49 11.57 -34.98
CA ALA A 22 -11.31 11.71 -34.12
C ALA A 22 -11.62 11.32 -32.67
N LEU A 23 -12.78 11.73 -32.13
CA LEU A 23 -13.22 11.35 -30.78
C LEU A 23 -13.48 9.84 -30.67
N ALA A 24 -14.14 9.24 -31.67
CA ALA A 24 -14.36 7.80 -31.70
C ALA A 24 -13.04 7.03 -31.80
N ALA A 25 -12.10 7.48 -32.63
CA ALA A 25 -10.77 6.89 -32.74
C ALA A 25 -10.00 6.99 -31.41
N LEU A 26 -10.07 8.12 -30.72
CA LEU A 26 -9.51 8.31 -29.38
C LEU A 26 -10.11 7.32 -28.38
N LEU A 27 -11.44 7.20 -28.33
CA LEU A 27 -12.14 6.29 -27.42
C LEU A 27 -11.80 4.81 -27.72
N VAL A 28 -11.71 4.44 -28.98
CA VAL A 28 -11.32 3.07 -29.41
C VAL A 28 -9.84 2.78 -29.10
N SER A 29 -8.97 3.78 -29.19
CA SER A 29 -7.54 3.63 -28.86
C SER A 29 -7.28 3.54 -27.35
N LEU A 30 -8.19 4.09 -26.53
CA LEU A 30 -8.06 4.20 -25.09
C LEU A 30 -7.76 2.86 -24.37
N PRO A 31 -8.47 1.74 -24.63
CA PRO A 31 -8.15 0.46 -24.00
C PRO A 31 -6.75 -0.05 -24.35
N PHE A 32 -6.27 0.16 -25.58
CA PHE A 32 -4.92 -0.26 -25.97
C PHE A 32 -3.85 0.57 -25.28
N VAL A 33 -4.08 1.89 -25.14
CA VAL A 33 -3.19 2.78 -24.39
C VAL A 33 -3.15 2.39 -22.92
N VAL A 34 -4.29 2.10 -22.30
CA VAL A 34 -4.37 1.69 -20.89
C VAL A 34 -3.65 0.36 -20.66
N LEU A 35 -3.90 -0.66 -21.49
CA LEU A 35 -3.24 -1.95 -21.38
C LEU A 35 -1.72 -1.84 -21.60
N GLY A 36 -1.29 -1.05 -22.59
CA GLY A 36 0.13 -0.81 -22.85
C GLY A 36 0.82 -0.06 -21.71
N ALA A 37 0.15 0.94 -21.13
CA ALA A 37 0.65 1.70 -19.99
C ALA A 37 0.79 0.82 -18.74
N GLN A 38 -0.21 -0.01 -18.43
CA GLN A 38 -0.15 -0.97 -17.31
C GLN A 38 1.01 -1.95 -17.47
N ALA A 39 1.16 -2.54 -18.67
CA ALA A 39 2.25 -3.47 -18.95
C ALA A 39 3.64 -2.81 -18.83
N ALA A 40 3.77 -1.55 -19.26
CA ALA A 40 5.01 -0.78 -19.12
C ALA A 40 5.34 -0.49 -17.64
N VAL A 41 4.34 -0.08 -16.85
CA VAL A 41 4.50 0.16 -15.40
C VAL A 41 4.89 -1.12 -14.65
N ASP A 42 4.25 -2.24 -14.97
CA ASP A 42 4.58 -3.54 -14.37
C ASP A 42 6.01 -3.99 -14.70
N GLY A 43 6.50 -3.68 -15.90
CA GLY A 43 7.86 -3.98 -16.36
C GLY A 43 8.96 -3.12 -15.72
N MET A 44 8.62 -1.93 -15.23
CA MET A 44 9.56 -1.04 -14.53
C MET A 44 9.83 -1.45 -13.08
N ARG A 45 9.12 -2.47 -12.56
CA ARG A 45 9.30 -2.95 -11.19
C ARG A 45 10.59 -3.75 -11.11
N ILE A 46 11.55 -3.23 -10.35
CA ILE A 46 12.84 -3.88 -10.10
C ILE A 46 12.64 -4.98 -9.05
N ALA A 47 12.07 -6.09 -9.49
CA ALA A 47 12.00 -7.33 -8.71
C ALA A 47 12.88 -8.35 -9.46
N PRO A 48 14.06 -8.73 -8.94
CA PRO A 48 14.99 -9.63 -9.61
C PRO A 48 14.34 -10.95 -10.08
N GLU A 49 13.36 -11.46 -9.33
CA GLU A 49 12.57 -12.64 -9.68
C GLU A 49 11.73 -12.48 -10.96
N ARG A 50 11.40 -11.23 -11.34
CA ARG A 50 10.60 -10.93 -12.54
C ARG A 50 11.45 -10.83 -13.80
N TRP A 51 12.78 -10.80 -13.68
CA TRP A 51 13.69 -10.80 -14.84
C TRP A 51 13.68 -12.12 -15.62
N VAL A 52 13.26 -13.20 -14.97
CA VAL A 52 13.16 -14.54 -15.55
C VAL A 52 11.71 -14.83 -15.97
N SER A 53 11.51 -15.52 -17.10
CA SER A 53 10.17 -15.83 -17.61
C SER A 53 9.33 -16.66 -16.62
N LYS A 54 8.00 -16.49 -16.64
CA LYS A 54 7.07 -17.25 -15.78
C LYS A 54 7.15 -18.77 -15.98
N SER A 55 7.56 -19.22 -17.18
CA SER A 55 7.71 -20.64 -17.51
C SER A 55 9.01 -21.26 -16.98
N HIS A 56 9.92 -20.46 -16.41
CA HIS A 56 11.21 -20.96 -15.95
C HIS A 56 11.05 -21.79 -14.65
N PRO A 57 11.60 -23.02 -14.58
CA PRO A 57 11.41 -23.92 -13.43
C PRO A 57 11.80 -23.31 -12.07
N GLN A 58 12.93 -22.60 -12.02
CA GLN A 58 13.44 -21.93 -10.81
C GLN A 58 12.49 -20.84 -10.32
N ARG A 59 11.83 -20.11 -11.24
CA ARG A 59 10.83 -19.12 -10.87
C ARG A 59 9.57 -19.79 -10.31
N GLN A 60 9.13 -20.90 -10.89
CA GLN A 60 7.99 -21.65 -10.38
C GLN A 60 8.26 -22.23 -8.99
N GLN A 61 9.47 -22.75 -8.75
CA GLN A 61 9.89 -23.23 -7.42
C GLN A 61 9.93 -22.08 -6.41
N PHE A 62 10.46 -20.91 -6.79
CA PHE A 62 10.47 -19.73 -5.94
C PHE A 62 9.05 -19.24 -5.62
N GLU A 63 8.15 -19.17 -6.60
CA GLU A 63 6.75 -18.77 -6.36
C GLU A 63 5.99 -19.80 -5.51
N ALA A 64 6.28 -21.11 -5.67
CA ALA A 64 5.74 -22.15 -4.80
C ALA A 64 6.26 -22.00 -3.36
N PHE A 65 7.57 -21.85 -3.18
CA PHE A 65 8.18 -21.58 -1.87
C PHE A 65 7.61 -20.33 -1.23
N ARG A 66 7.47 -19.22 -1.97
CA ARG A 66 6.89 -17.98 -1.45
C ARG A 66 5.44 -18.12 -1.02
N ARG A 67 4.66 -18.99 -1.66
CA ARG A 67 3.28 -19.26 -1.24
C ARG A 67 3.22 -19.92 0.12
N ASP A 68 4.20 -20.77 0.43
CA ASP A 68 4.23 -21.55 1.67
C ASP A 68 4.96 -20.81 2.81
N PHE A 69 5.92 -19.94 2.48
CA PHE A 69 6.82 -19.28 3.45
C PHE A 69 6.68 -17.76 3.53
N GLU A 70 5.74 -17.16 2.78
CA GLU A 70 5.41 -15.73 2.70
C GLU A 70 6.61 -14.77 2.72
N GLY A 71 6.86 -14.13 1.57
CA GLY A 71 7.86 -13.05 1.48
C GLY A 71 7.36 -11.81 2.22
N ASN A 72 7.66 -11.76 3.52
CA ASN A 72 7.23 -10.72 4.44
C ASN A 72 8.04 -9.44 4.21
N ASP A 73 7.56 -8.60 3.30
CA ASP A 73 8.00 -7.21 3.26
C ASP A 73 7.44 -6.48 4.48
N VAL A 74 8.32 -5.78 5.19
CA VAL A 74 7.97 -5.08 6.41
C VAL A 74 8.02 -3.58 6.17
N VAL A 75 6.98 -2.89 6.60
CA VAL A 75 6.94 -1.43 6.71
C VAL A 75 7.03 -1.06 8.18
N LEU A 76 8.00 -0.21 8.52
CA LEU A 76 8.19 0.34 9.85
C LEU A 76 7.67 1.78 9.85
N LEU A 77 6.78 2.11 10.77
CA LEU A 77 6.27 3.46 10.99
C LEU A 77 6.76 3.94 12.36
N SER A 78 7.51 5.04 12.38
CA SER A 78 7.94 5.72 13.60
C SER A 78 8.02 7.22 13.31
N TRP A 79 8.15 8.06 14.32
CA TRP A 79 8.17 9.51 14.13
C TRP A 79 8.86 10.17 15.32
N ASP A 80 9.11 11.47 15.21
CA ASP A 80 9.69 12.23 16.32
C ASP A 80 8.75 12.22 17.55
N GLY A 81 9.25 11.72 18.67
CA GLY A 81 8.46 11.47 19.87
C GLY A 81 7.56 10.23 19.81
N CYS A 82 7.78 9.29 18.89
CA CYS A 82 7.11 7.99 18.87
C CYS A 82 7.61 7.12 20.03
N THR A 83 6.87 7.09 21.13
CA THR A 83 7.19 6.28 22.32
C THR A 83 6.23 5.12 22.49
N VAL A 84 6.65 4.12 23.28
CA VAL A 84 5.83 2.94 23.62
C VAL A 84 4.51 3.30 24.32
N ASP A 85 4.48 4.45 25.01
CA ASP A 85 3.29 4.96 25.69
C ASP A 85 2.51 5.99 24.85
N ASP A 86 2.96 6.30 23.62
CA ASP A 86 2.26 7.24 22.74
C ASP A 86 0.91 6.64 22.30
N PRO A 87 -0.24 7.27 22.62
CA PRO A 87 -1.55 6.75 22.24
C PRO A 87 -1.75 6.68 20.73
N ARG A 88 -0.99 7.46 19.94
CA ARG A 88 -1.01 7.38 18.46
C ARG A 88 -0.55 6.02 17.96
N VAL A 89 0.41 5.38 18.62
CA VAL A 89 0.93 4.04 18.26
C VAL A 89 -0.19 3.00 18.33
N THR A 90 -0.90 2.95 19.46
CA THR A 90 -2.01 2.01 19.63
C THR A 90 -3.17 2.34 18.68
N ARG A 91 -3.50 3.63 18.47
CA ARG A 91 -4.54 4.02 17.52
C ARG A 91 -4.22 3.63 16.09
N LEU A 92 -2.96 3.77 15.67
CA LEU A 92 -2.52 3.42 14.32
C LEU A 92 -2.60 1.91 14.10
N GLU A 93 -2.11 1.12 15.04
CA GLU A 93 -2.25 -0.33 15.00
C GLU A 93 -3.73 -0.75 14.89
N GLN A 94 -4.62 -0.15 15.69
CA GLN A 94 -6.05 -0.45 15.60
C GLN A 94 -6.68 -0.04 14.28
N ALA A 95 -6.33 1.13 13.74
CA ALA A 95 -6.84 1.60 12.44
C ALA A 95 -6.43 0.68 11.28
N LEU A 96 -5.26 0.07 11.37
CA LEU A 96 -4.74 -0.88 10.37
C LEU A 96 -5.33 -2.29 10.54
N LEU A 97 -5.67 -2.71 11.75
CA LEU A 97 -6.31 -4.01 12.01
C LEU A 97 -7.82 -3.98 11.74
N THR A 98 -8.49 -2.88 12.09
CA THR A 98 -9.94 -2.72 12.02
C THR A 98 -10.26 -1.38 11.36
N PRO A 99 -10.37 -1.35 10.02
CA PRO A 99 -10.72 -0.12 9.32
C PRO A 99 -12.11 0.37 9.73
N THR A 100 -12.28 1.69 9.83
CA THR A 100 -13.57 2.31 10.17
C THR A 100 -14.63 2.04 9.11
N ASP A 101 -14.22 1.96 7.83
CA ASP A 101 -15.09 1.58 6.73
C ASP A 101 -15.12 0.05 6.58
N PRO A 102 -16.28 -0.61 6.81
CA PRO A 102 -16.41 -2.06 6.66
C PRO A 102 -16.04 -2.55 5.25
N ALA A 103 -16.23 -1.73 4.21
CA ALA A 103 -15.90 -2.08 2.83
C ALA A 103 -14.39 -2.31 2.62
N LEU A 104 -13.54 -1.71 3.46
CA LEU A 104 -12.08 -1.86 3.39
C LEU A 104 -11.55 -3.09 4.13
N THR A 105 -12.36 -3.75 4.95
CA THR A 105 -11.92 -4.87 5.81
C THR A 105 -11.28 -6.01 5.03
N GLU A 106 -11.92 -6.42 3.92
CA GLU A 106 -11.39 -7.49 3.08
C GLU A 106 -10.11 -7.08 2.37
N ARG A 107 -10.02 -5.81 1.94
CA ARG A 107 -8.79 -5.28 1.35
C ARG A 107 -7.64 -5.28 2.35
N TYR A 108 -7.87 -4.82 3.57
CA TYR A 108 -6.82 -4.76 4.61
C TYR A 108 -6.33 -6.16 4.98
N ARG A 109 -7.23 -7.15 5.04
CA ARG A 109 -6.85 -8.57 5.23
C ARG A 109 -5.98 -9.10 4.09
N ARG A 110 -6.22 -8.65 2.86
CA ARG A 110 -5.40 -9.02 1.71
C ARG A 110 -4.10 -8.27 1.64
N ASP A 111 -4.01 -7.06 2.18
CA ASP A 111 -2.82 -6.23 2.08
C ASP A 111 -1.88 -6.43 3.29
N TYR A 112 -2.39 -6.71 4.48
CA TYR A 112 -1.64 -6.82 5.74
C TYR A 112 -1.76 -8.23 6.34
N ASP A 113 -0.63 -8.93 6.48
CA ASP A 113 -0.57 -10.19 7.22
C ASP A 113 -0.62 -9.91 8.74
N ARG A 114 0.19 -8.94 9.18
CA ARG A 114 0.35 -8.66 10.61
C ARG A 114 0.59 -7.19 10.86
N VAL A 115 -0.03 -6.68 11.91
CA VAL A 115 0.27 -5.38 12.47
C VAL A 115 0.58 -5.56 13.95
N ILE A 116 1.74 -5.07 14.39
CA ILE A 116 2.18 -5.12 15.77
C ILE A 116 2.87 -3.82 16.13
N SER A 117 2.73 -3.38 17.38
CA SER A 117 3.45 -2.22 17.90
C SER A 117 4.22 -2.57 19.16
N GLY A 118 5.18 -1.71 19.54
CA GLY A 118 5.81 -1.88 20.86
C GLY A 118 4.80 -1.76 22.00
N ALA A 119 3.76 -0.94 21.86
CA ALA A 119 2.71 -0.78 22.86
C ALA A 119 1.88 -2.06 23.04
N SER A 120 1.49 -2.73 21.95
CA SER A 120 0.74 -3.99 22.03
C SER A 120 1.62 -5.17 22.45
N ALA A 121 2.88 -5.21 22.00
CA ALA A 121 3.83 -6.20 22.46
C ALA A 121 4.11 -6.07 23.97
N LEU A 122 4.27 -4.85 24.47
CA LEU A 122 4.46 -4.56 25.89
C LEU A 122 3.27 -5.07 26.72
N ARG A 123 2.04 -4.72 26.33
CA ARG A 123 0.82 -5.24 26.99
C ARG A 123 0.76 -6.77 26.99
N ARG A 124 1.02 -7.41 25.85
CA ARG A 124 0.99 -8.88 25.73
C ARG A 124 1.97 -9.59 26.68
N LEU A 125 3.12 -8.97 26.95
CA LEU A 125 4.11 -9.50 27.90
C LEU A 125 3.67 -9.31 29.36
N MET A 126 2.95 -8.22 29.66
CA MET A 126 2.42 -7.92 30.99
C MET A 126 1.12 -8.66 31.30
N GLU A 127 0.40 -9.12 30.28
CA GLU A 127 -0.82 -9.92 30.41
C GLU A 127 -0.50 -11.42 30.62
N PRO A 128 -1.47 -12.22 31.08
CA PRO A 128 -1.31 -13.67 31.18
C PRO A 128 -0.94 -14.31 29.81
N PRO A 129 -0.13 -15.39 29.81
CA PRO A 129 0.36 -16.15 30.96
C PRO A 129 1.65 -15.60 31.58
N LEU A 130 2.32 -14.64 30.95
CA LEU A 130 3.66 -14.22 31.33
C LEU A 130 3.66 -13.30 32.55
N ASN A 131 2.67 -12.40 32.68
CA ASN A 131 2.49 -11.49 33.82
C ASN A 131 3.77 -10.76 34.23
N LEU A 132 4.58 -10.34 33.26
CA LEU A 132 5.85 -9.66 33.51
C LEU A 132 5.61 -8.26 34.08
N THR A 133 6.57 -7.75 34.84
CA THR A 133 6.57 -6.33 35.17
C THR A 133 6.80 -5.49 33.92
N ARG A 134 6.44 -4.20 33.99
CA ARG A 134 6.65 -3.29 32.86
C ARG A 134 8.15 -3.20 32.53
N GLU A 135 9.01 -3.13 33.54
CA GLU A 135 10.46 -3.06 33.39
C GLU A 135 11.03 -4.29 32.67
N GLU A 136 10.63 -5.50 33.09
CA GLU A 136 11.05 -6.76 32.47
C GLU A 136 10.57 -6.87 31.02
N ALA A 137 9.34 -6.42 30.75
CA ALA A 137 8.79 -6.45 29.41
C ALA A 137 9.47 -5.43 28.47
N ILE A 138 9.79 -4.22 28.96
CA ILE A 138 10.59 -3.23 28.23
C ILE A 138 11.99 -3.78 27.93
N GLU A 139 12.66 -4.39 28.91
CA GLU A 139 13.98 -4.99 28.72
C GLU A 139 13.93 -6.06 27.63
N ARG A 140 12.91 -6.91 27.60
CA ARG A 140 12.73 -7.94 26.56
C ARG A 140 12.44 -7.39 25.17
N LEU A 141 11.77 -6.23 25.07
CA LEU A 141 11.43 -5.61 23.80
C LEU A 141 12.52 -4.65 23.30
N THR A 142 13.48 -4.31 24.15
CA THR A 142 14.60 -3.43 23.82
C THR A 142 15.43 -4.04 22.71
N GLY A 143 15.64 -3.28 21.63
CA GLY A 143 16.33 -3.74 20.42
C GLY A 143 15.43 -4.49 19.42
N ILE A 144 14.14 -4.65 19.71
CA ILE A 144 13.16 -5.28 18.80
C ILE A 144 12.06 -4.28 18.43
N LEU A 145 11.24 -3.87 19.40
CA LEU A 145 10.11 -2.93 19.23
C LEU A 145 10.20 -1.71 20.16
N VAL A 146 11.17 -1.72 21.06
CA VAL A 146 11.50 -0.61 21.95
C VAL A 146 12.96 -0.24 21.72
N GLY A 147 13.24 1.06 21.65
CA GLY A 147 14.58 1.60 21.46
C GLY A 147 15.50 1.36 22.67
N PRO A 148 16.81 1.55 22.50
CA PRO A 148 17.78 1.39 23.60
C PRO A 148 17.59 2.41 24.74
N ASP A 149 16.81 3.47 24.52
CA ASP A 149 16.38 4.44 25.51
C ASP A 149 15.22 3.94 26.39
N GLY A 150 14.65 2.75 26.09
CA GLY A 150 13.51 2.17 26.80
C GLY A 150 12.19 2.90 26.54
N GLN A 151 12.14 3.83 25.58
CA GLN A 151 11.00 4.70 25.32
C GLN A 151 10.60 4.70 23.85
N THR A 152 11.55 4.88 22.94
CA THR A 152 11.29 4.96 21.50
C THR A 152 10.60 3.69 21.02
N SER A 153 9.62 3.81 20.12
CA SER A 153 8.90 2.66 19.59
C SER A 153 8.49 2.85 18.12
N CYS A 154 7.70 1.90 17.62
CA CYS A 154 7.27 1.84 16.24
C CYS A 154 5.99 1.00 16.10
N VAL A 155 5.34 1.15 14.95
CA VAL A 155 4.36 0.19 14.42
C VAL A 155 5.00 -0.57 13.27
N VAL A 156 4.94 -1.88 13.32
CA VAL A 156 5.45 -2.81 12.31
C VAL A 156 4.26 -3.38 11.55
N VAL A 157 4.25 -3.20 10.24
CA VAL A 157 3.27 -3.77 9.33
C VAL A 157 3.97 -4.78 8.44
N VAL A 158 3.57 -6.04 8.55
CA VAL A 158 3.97 -7.11 7.64
C VAL A 158 2.95 -7.17 6.52
N LEU A 159 3.42 -6.95 5.29
CA LEU A 159 2.59 -7.04 4.10
C LEU A 159 2.42 -8.50 3.69
N THR A 160 1.23 -8.84 3.21
CA THR A 160 1.07 -10.10 2.48
C THR A 160 1.83 -10.03 1.15
N TYR A 161 1.95 -11.17 0.46
CA TYR A 161 2.42 -11.18 -0.91
C TYR A 161 1.61 -10.25 -1.83
N GLU A 162 0.28 -10.25 -1.71
CA GLU A 162 -0.61 -9.44 -2.55
C GLU A 162 -0.46 -7.94 -2.24
N GLY A 163 -0.36 -7.60 -0.95
CA GLY A 163 -0.10 -6.23 -0.49
C GLY A 163 1.24 -5.70 -0.98
N ASN A 164 2.27 -6.55 -1.00
CA ASN A 164 3.58 -6.19 -1.56
C ASN A 164 3.59 -6.13 -3.10
N ASP A 165 2.89 -7.05 -3.77
CA ASP A 165 2.70 -6.98 -5.22
C ASP A 165 1.90 -5.72 -5.61
N ARG A 166 1.18 -5.07 -4.69
CA ARG A 166 0.57 -3.74 -4.86
C ARG A 166 1.25 -2.64 -4.05
N ARG A 167 2.54 -2.77 -3.71
CA ARG A 167 3.26 -1.81 -2.85
C ARG A 167 3.06 -0.34 -3.22
N ALA A 168 3.01 -0.01 -4.51
CA ALA A 168 2.79 1.36 -5.00
C ALA A 168 1.41 1.95 -4.63
N GLU A 169 0.45 1.12 -4.26
CA GLU A 169 -0.86 1.51 -3.74
C GLU A 169 -0.94 1.30 -2.22
N THR A 170 -0.38 0.18 -1.72
CA THR A 170 -0.44 -0.22 -0.31
C THR A 170 0.34 0.75 0.59
N VAL A 171 1.55 1.15 0.19
CA VAL A 171 2.40 2.04 1.02
C VAL A 171 1.82 3.45 1.13
N PRO A 172 1.42 4.13 0.04
CA PRO A 172 0.75 5.42 0.16
C PRO A 172 -0.51 5.35 1.02
N ARG A 173 -1.27 4.23 0.95
CA ARG A 173 -2.43 4.05 1.81
C ARG A 173 -2.05 3.91 3.29
N LEU A 174 -0.96 3.23 3.60
CA LEU A 174 -0.42 3.19 4.97
C LEU A 174 -0.03 4.58 5.47
N GLU A 175 0.61 5.37 4.61
CA GLU A 175 0.97 6.77 4.92
C GLU A 175 -0.27 7.65 5.15
N GLU A 176 -1.32 7.51 4.34
CA GLU A 176 -2.59 8.21 4.54
C GLU A 176 -3.22 7.88 5.90
N ILE A 177 -3.28 6.60 6.26
CA ILE A 177 -3.84 6.17 7.55
C ILE A 177 -2.98 6.71 8.71
N ALA A 178 -1.66 6.64 8.56
CA ALA A 178 -0.73 7.18 9.55
C ALA A 178 -0.93 8.70 9.70
N GLN A 179 -1.11 9.44 8.61
CA GLN A 179 -1.38 10.87 8.63
C GLN A 179 -2.73 11.19 9.30
N GLU A 180 -3.80 10.45 8.98
CA GLU A 180 -5.12 10.60 9.59
C GLU A 180 -5.07 10.38 11.11
N VAL A 181 -4.30 9.39 11.58
CA VAL A 181 -4.22 9.03 13.00
C VAL A 181 -3.28 9.94 13.79
N THR A 182 -2.11 10.25 13.22
CA THR A 182 -1.03 10.96 13.91
C THR A 182 -1.07 12.47 13.69
N GLY A 183 -1.71 12.93 12.60
CA GLY A 183 -1.64 14.31 12.12
C GLY A 183 -0.32 14.69 11.45
N LEU A 184 0.59 13.73 11.25
CA LEU A 184 1.92 13.97 10.68
C LEU A 184 1.92 13.72 9.17
N ASN A 185 2.70 14.51 8.43
CA ASN A 185 2.89 14.29 7.00
C ASN A 185 3.84 13.12 6.74
N PRO A 186 3.83 12.49 5.55
CA PRO A 186 4.73 11.38 5.21
C PRO A 186 6.22 11.66 5.45
N ASN A 187 6.67 12.91 5.28
CA ASN A 187 8.07 13.31 5.51
C ASN A 187 8.46 13.37 7.00
N GLN A 188 7.51 13.16 7.91
CA GLN A 188 7.66 13.19 9.36
C GLN A 188 7.47 11.78 9.97
N LEU A 189 7.21 10.78 9.13
CA LEU A 189 7.06 9.35 9.45
C LEU A 189 8.32 8.55 9.09
#